data_AF-A0A947FAH6-F1
#
_entry.id   AF-A0A947FAH6-F1
#
_cell.length_a   1.000
_cell.length_b   1.000
_cell.length_c   1.000
_cell.angle_alpha   90.00
_cell.angle_beta   90.00
_cell.angle_gamma   90.00
#
_symmetry.space_group_name_H-M   'P 1'
#
loop_
_entity.id
_entity.type
_entity.pdbx_description
1 polymer ?
#
loop_
_entity_poly.entity_id
_entity_poly.type
_entity_poly.pdbx_seq_one_letter_code
_entity_poly.pdbx_strand_id
1 'polypeptide(L)'
;MGTIMDKIRFLKAQRMFDKALALVNDVLDQDPNIPEALYLKAHVLWEGFKNPWGAECCFKRVLELTEDGEQVHCWASSCLSRIYNRVSQ
;
A
#
# COMPACT_ATOMS: atom_id res chain seq x y z
N MET A 1 6.47 9.07 20.21
CA MET A 1 6.93 7.87 19.48
C MET A 1 6.17 7.81 18.18
N GLY A 2 6.83 7.85 17.02
CA GLY A 2 6.17 7.62 15.73
C GLY A 2 5.90 6.13 15.55
N THR A 3 4.77 5.78 14.96
CA THR A 3 4.43 4.38 14.67
C THR A 3 5.35 3.84 13.57
N ILE A 4 5.45 2.51 13.43
CA ILE A 4 6.20 1.91 12.32
C ILE A 4 5.65 2.36 10.95
N MET A 5 4.35 2.65 10.88
CA MET A 5 3.66 3.18 9.71
C MET A 5 4.15 4.58 9.34
N ASP A 6 4.35 5.45 10.33
CA ASP A 6 4.91 6.79 10.10
C ASP A 6 6.33 6.71 9.53
N LYS A 7 7.12 5.73 9.99
CA LYS A 7 8.46 5.47 9.44
C LYS A 7 8.40 4.99 8.00
N ILE A 8 7.48 4.08 7.65
CA ILE A 8 7.28 3.62 6.27
C ILE A 8 6.87 4.80 5.37
N ARG A 9 5.91 5.62 5.82
CA ARG A 9 5.48 6.83 5.10
C ARG A 9 6.63 7.81 4.88
N PHE A 10 7.46 8.02 5.89
CA PHE A 10 8.64 8.88 5.80
C PHE A 10 9.66 8.32 4.79
N LEU A 11 9.99 7.03 4.84
CA LEU A 11 10.90 6.39 3.89
C LEU A 11 10.39 6.50 2.45
N LYS A 12 9.07 6.31 2.25
CA LYS A 12 8.42 6.49 0.95
C LYS A 12 8.55 7.94 0.46
N ALA A 13 8.29 8.92 1.32
CA ALA A 13 8.43 10.34 0.98
C ALA A 13 9.86 10.73 0.60
N GLN A 14 10.86 10.07 1.21
CA GLN A 14 12.28 10.21 0.85
C GLN A 14 12.68 9.40 -0.39
N ARG A 15 11.72 8.80 -1.10
CA ARG A 15 11.94 7.91 -2.25
C ARG A 15 12.84 6.70 -1.95
N MET A 16 13.00 6.34 -0.68
CA MET A 16 13.75 5.17 -0.24
C MET A 16 12.88 3.91 -0.32
N PHE A 17 12.42 3.60 -1.53
CA PHE A 17 11.40 2.57 -1.75
C PHE A 17 11.85 1.17 -1.33
N ASP A 18 13.13 0.82 -1.48
CA ASP A 18 13.66 -0.47 -1.02
C ASP A 18 13.55 -0.63 0.50
N LYS A 19 13.91 0.42 1.25
CA LYS A 19 13.80 0.41 2.71
C LYS A 19 12.35 0.43 3.17
N ALA A 20 11.49 1.18 2.48
CA ALA A 20 10.06 1.20 2.78
C ALA A 20 9.42 -0.18 2.50
N LEU A 21 9.84 -0.85 1.43
CA LEU A 21 9.35 -2.18 1.06
C LEU A 21 9.82 -3.25 2.07
N ALA A 22 11.09 -3.22 2.47
CA ALA A 22 11.59 -4.12 3.51
C ALA A 22 10.79 -3.95 4.81
N LEU A 23 10.65 -2.70 5.27
CA LEU A 23 9.97 -2.43 6.54
C LEU A 23 8.49 -2.79 6.52
N VAL A 24 7.78 -2.57 5.40
CA VAL A 24 6.38 -2.98 5.29
C VAL A 24 6.22 -4.50 5.17
N ASN A 25 7.17 -5.20 4.54
CA ASN A 25 7.17 -6.65 4.52
C ASN A 25 7.41 -7.21 5.93
N ASP A 26 8.35 -6.66 6.69
CA ASP A 26 8.59 -7.10 8.08
C ASP A 26 7.31 -6.98 8.93
N VAL A 27 6.52 -5.91 8.73
CA VAL A 27 5.22 -5.74 9.41
C VAL A 27 4.21 -6.80 8.98
N LEU A 28 4.11 -7.05 7.68
CA LEU A 28 3.18 -8.03 7.11
C LEU A 28 3.58 -9.48 7.38
N ASP A 29 4.84 -9.76 7.65
CA ASP A 29 5.32 -11.08 8.08
C ASP A 29 4.85 -11.40 9.51
N GLN A 30 4.66 -10.38 10.35
CA GLN A 30 4.09 -10.55 11.69
C GLN A 30 2.56 -10.66 11.65
N ASP A 31 1.91 -9.79 10.88
CA ASP A 31 0.48 -9.85 10.64
C ASP A 31 0.16 -9.48 9.18
N PRO A 32 -0.21 -10.47 8.34
CA PRO A 32 -0.45 -10.26 6.92
C PRO A 32 -1.77 -9.51 6.64
N ASN A 33 -2.63 -9.33 7.66
CA ASN A 33 -3.97 -8.77 7.49
C ASN A 33 -4.08 -7.34 8.02
N ILE A 34 -2.97 -6.59 8.10
CA ILE A 34 -2.99 -5.18 8.46
C ILE A 34 -3.33 -4.33 7.21
N PRO A 35 -4.54 -3.75 7.11
CA PRO A 35 -4.97 -3.05 5.89
C PRO A 35 -4.11 -1.82 5.59
N GLU A 36 -3.70 -1.09 6.63
CA GLU A 36 -2.83 0.07 6.47
C GLU A 36 -1.44 -0.31 5.94
N ALA A 37 -0.89 -1.47 6.33
CA ALA A 37 0.42 -1.93 5.86
C ALA A 37 0.31 -2.37 4.39
N LEU A 38 -0.74 -3.10 4.03
CA LEU A 38 -1.03 -3.48 2.65
C LEU A 38 -1.22 -2.24 1.77
N TYR A 39 -1.92 -1.21 2.26
CA TYR A 39 -2.07 0.06 1.58
C TYR A 39 -0.71 0.74 1.32
N LEU A 40 0.16 0.82 2.33
CA LEU A 40 1.49 1.41 2.18
C LEU A 40 2.37 0.60 1.22
N LYS A 41 2.33 -0.73 1.28
CA LYS A 41 3.04 -1.63 0.34
C LYS A 41 2.58 -1.39 -1.09
N ALA A 42 1.28 -1.25 -1.32
CA ALA A 42 0.73 -0.97 -2.64
C ALA A 42 1.32 0.31 -3.25
N HIS A 43 1.37 1.40 -2.46
CA HIS A 43 1.97 2.66 -2.88
C HIS A 43 3.47 2.51 -3.19
N VAL A 44 4.22 1.82 -2.35
CA VAL A 44 5.65 1.57 -2.57
C VAL A 44 5.89 0.79 -3.87
N LEU A 45 5.10 -0.25 -4.13
CA LEU A 45 5.16 -1.04 -5.36
C LEU A 45 4.81 -0.22 -6.60
N TRP A 46 3.77 0.61 -6.51
CA TRP A 46 3.33 1.40 -7.64
C TRP A 46 4.31 2.53 -8.00
N GLU A 47 4.74 3.32 -7.01
CA GLU A 47 5.58 4.50 -7.20
C GLU A 47 7.05 4.14 -7.34
N GLY A 48 7.54 3.20 -6.52
CA GLY A 48 8.96 2.86 -6.43
C GLY A 48 9.41 1.84 -7.47
N PHE A 49 8.59 0.81 -7.69
CA PHE A 49 8.95 -0.33 -8.54
C PHE A 49 8.21 -0.33 -9.87
N LYS A 50 7.36 0.67 -10.13
CA LYS A 50 6.49 0.74 -11.32
C LYS A 50 5.73 -0.57 -11.54
N ASN A 51 5.29 -1.19 -10.44
CA ASN A 51 4.61 -2.47 -10.46
C ASN A 51 3.11 -2.26 -10.16
N PRO A 52 2.30 -1.86 -11.16
CA PRO A 52 0.88 -1.63 -10.98
C PRO A 52 0.12 -2.91 -10.59
N TRP A 53 0.53 -4.07 -11.10
CA TRP A 53 -0.11 -5.35 -10.77
C TRP A 53 0.10 -5.74 -9.31
N GLY A 54 1.32 -5.63 -8.80
CA GLY A 54 1.60 -5.87 -7.38
C GLY A 54 0.86 -4.90 -6.46
N ALA A 55 0.75 -3.64 -6.87
CA ALA A 55 -0.04 -2.64 -6.15
C ALA A 55 -1.54 -2.96 -6.17
N GLU A 56 -2.07 -3.38 -7.32
CA GLU A 56 -3.46 -3.79 -7.50
C GLU A 56 -3.83 -4.95 -6.56
N CYS A 57 -3.01 -5.99 -6.49
CA CYS A 57 -3.22 -7.12 -5.57
C CYS A 57 -3.27 -6.66 -4.11
N CYS A 58 -2.38 -5.76 -3.72
CA CYS A 58 -2.36 -5.22 -2.36
C CYS A 58 -3.61 -4.37 -2.07
N PHE A 59 -4.03 -3.49 -2.98
CA PHE A 59 -5.25 -2.69 -2.81
C PHE A 59 -6.51 -3.56 -2.75
N LYS A 60 -6.62 -4.59 -3.59
CA LYS A 60 -7.72 -5.56 -3.51
C LYS A 60 -7.78 -6.23 -2.14
N ARG A 61 -6.63 -6.66 -1.61
CA ARG A 61 -6.56 -7.26 -0.28
C ARG A 61 -6.99 -6.29 0.82
N VAL A 62 -6.69 -5.00 0.72
CA VAL A 62 -7.21 -3.97 1.65
C VAL A 62 -8.74 -3.94 1.61
N LEU A 63 -9.34 -3.92 0.41
CA LEU A 63 -10.79 -3.86 0.23
C LEU A 63 -11.50 -5.12 0.76
N GLU A 64 -10.84 -6.28 0.72
CA GLU A 64 -11.35 -7.53 1.30
C GLU A 64 -11.34 -7.52 2.84
N LEU A 65 -10.43 -6.75 3.45
CA LEU A 65 -10.22 -6.72 4.89
C LEU A 65 -10.94 -5.58 5.60
N THR A 66 -11.52 -4.65 4.85
CA THR A 66 -12.07 -3.39 5.39
C THR A 66 -13.45 -3.11 4.84
N GLU A 67 -14.28 -2.45 5.64
CA GLU A 67 -15.62 -2.06 5.23
C GLU A 67 -15.61 -0.69 4.54
N ASP A 68 -16.60 -0.41 3.68
CA ASP A 68 -16.72 0.84 2.91
C ASP A 68 -16.68 2.11 3.78
N GLY A 69 -17.04 2.02 5.06
CA GLY A 69 -16.99 3.12 6.02
C GLY A 69 -15.57 3.47 6.50
N GLU A 70 -14.59 2.60 6.27
CA GLU A 70 -13.22 2.82 6.69
C GLU A 70 -12.47 3.73 5.72
N GLN A 71 -11.67 4.63 6.29
CA GLN A 71 -10.92 5.60 5.50
C GLN A 71 -9.92 4.92 4.56
N VAL A 72 -9.26 3.85 5.02
CA VAL A 72 -8.31 3.07 4.22
C VAL A 72 -8.98 2.33 3.06
N HIS A 73 -10.24 1.90 3.24
CA HIS A 73 -11.05 1.28 2.19
C HIS A 73 -11.28 2.29 1.05
N CYS A 74 -11.80 3.48 1.40
CA CYS A 74 -12.04 4.56 0.45
C CYS A 74 -10.76 4.93 -0.34
N TRP A 75 -9.62 5.01 0.35
CA TRP A 75 -8.34 5.32 -0.28
C TRP A 75 -7.87 4.21 -1.23
N ALA A 76 -7.97 2.95 -0.83
CA ALA A 76 -7.59 1.81 -1.66
C ALA A 76 -8.45 1.73 -2.93
N SER A 77 -9.77 1.93 -2.80
CA SER A 77 -10.71 1.94 -3.92
C SER A 77 -10.39 3.05 -4.94
N SER A 78 -10.08 4.25 -4.45
CA SER A 78 -9.64 5.37 -5.30
C SER A 78 -8.33 5.06 -6.04
N CYS A 79 -7.36 4.46 -5.36
CA CYS A 79 -6.08 4.07 -5.97
C CYS A 79 -6.25 2.97 -7.02
N LEU A 80 -7.08 1.97 -6.75
CA LEU A 80 -7.38 0.88 -7.66
C LEU A 80 -8.00 1.41 -8.96
N SER A 81 -8.97 2.32 -8.85
CA SER A 81 -9.58 3.00 -10.00
C SER A 81 -8.54 3.74 -10.86
N ARG A 82 -7.55 4.38 -10.24
CA ARG A 82 -6.45 5.06 -10.97
C ARG A 82 -5.52 4.09 -11.66
N ILE A 83 -5.26 2.92 -11.08
CA ILE A 83 -4.47 1.86 -11.73
C ILE A 83 -5.20 1.38 -12.98
N TYR A 84 -6.49 1.04 -12.89
CA TYR A 84 -7.25 0.56 -14.05
C TYR A 84 -7.33 1.60 -15.18
N ASN A 85 -7.53 2.87 -14.86
CA ASN A 85 -7.52 3.92 -15.87
C ASN A 85 -6.17 4.05 -16.59
N ARG A 86 -5.06 3.72 -15.92
CA ARG A 86 -3.71 3.80 -16.49
C ARG A 86 -3.30 2.53 -17.24
N VAL A 87 -3.84 1.37 -16.90
CA VAL A 87 -3.56 0.08 -17.56
C VAL A 87 -4.44 -0.12 -18.80
N SER A 88 -5.63 0.50 -18.84
CA SER A 88 -6.55 0.44 -19.99
C SER A 88 -6.25 1.43 -21.13
N GLN A 89 -5.12 2.15 -21.08
CA GLN A 89 -4.61 3.02 -22.15
C GLN A 89 -3.30 2.48 -22.70
#